data_AF-X1FEV3-F1
#
_entry.id   AF-X1FEV3-F1
#
_cell.length_a   1.000
_cell.length_b   1.000
_cell.length_c   1.000
_cell.angle_alpha   90.00
_cell.angle_beta   90.00
_cell.angle_gamma   90.00
#
_symmetry.space_group_name_H-M   'P 1'
#
loop_
_entity.id
_entity.type
_entity.pdbx_description
1 polymer ?
#
loop_
_entity_poly.entity_id
_entity_poly.type
_entity_poly.pdbx_seq_one_letter_code
_entity_poly.pdbx_strand_id
1 'polypeptide(L)'
;MKLKRMDLIFFIIIGIITIISIDFILNESHRAFIQNIASIPPFSNLASGLLITFLVCLIGNLLPIPTPYTFVVCFSSLPFLNINLFIPIIVAFMASLGSLVGELGGYFVGRGASAFISEEQSQNLKKYQKFLLEHPKAAPFMIFIFGFTPLND
;
A
#
# COMPACT_ATOMS: atom_id res chain seq x y z
N MET A 1 -17.46 27.27 9.99
CA MET A 1 -16.18 26.69 9.53
C MET A 1 -16.34 26.38 8.04
N LYS A 2 -15.57 27.00 7.14
CA LYS A 2 -15.69 26.75 5.68
C LYS A 2 -14.94 25.46 5.35
N LEU A 3 -15.67 24.39 5.05
CA LEU A 3 -15.10 23.13 4.53
C LEU A 3 -14.37 23.42 3.22
N LYS A 4 -13.08 23.08 3.14
CA LYS A 4 -12.32 23.15 1.88
C LYS A 4 -12.76 22.01 0.97
N ARG A 5 -12.54 22.14 -0.34
CA ARG A 5 -12.85 21.08 -1.32
C ARG A 5 -12.24 19.73 -0.95
N MET A 6 -11.03 19.73 -0.37
CA MET A 6 -10.37 18.51 0.08
C MET A 6 -11.09 17.85 1.26
N ASP A 7 -11.61 18.64 2.21
CA ASP A 7 -12.38 18.13 3.33
C ASP A 7 -13.67 17.46 2.83
N LEU A 8 -14.33 18.08 1.85
CA LEU A 8 -15.52 17.50 1.22
C LEU A 8 -15.22 16.15 0.54
N ILE A 9 -14.13 16.06 -0.22
CA ILE A 9 -13.70 14.80 -0.87
C ILE A 9 -13.42 13.73 0.18
N PHE A 10 -12.73 14.09 1.26
CA PHE A 10 -12.46 13.17 2.36
C PHE A 10 -13.75 12.64 3.01
N PHE A 11 -14.72 13.51 3.30
CA PHE A 11 -16.02 13.09 3.85
C PHE A 11 -16.83 12.22 2.87
N ILE A 12 -16.74 12.49 1.56
CA ILE A 12 -17.37 11.65 0.53
C ILE A 12 -16.74 10.25 0.53
N ILE A 13 -15.41 10.17 0.55
CA ILE A 13 -14.69 8.88 0.58
C ILE A 13 -15.07 8.09 1.84
N ILE A 14 -15.08 8.73 3.02
CA ILE A 14 -15.53 8.10 4.25
C ILE A 14 -16.98 7.63 4.16
N GLY A 15 -17.87 8.46 3.59
CA GLY A 15 -19.27 8.11 3.38
C GLY A 15 -19.42 6.86 2.51
N ILE A 16 -18.68 6.79 1.39
CA ILE A 16 -18.66 5.63 0.50
C ILE A 16 -18.15 4.38 1.23
N ILE A 17 -17.03 4.48 1.93
CA ILE A 17 -16.46 3.35 2.70
C ILE A 17 -17.46 2.86 3.75
N THR A 18 -18.16 3.78 4.42
CA THR A 18 -19.16 3.46 5.45
C THR A 18 -20.36 2.73 4.84
N ILE A 19 -20.87 3.21 3.70
CA ILE A 19 -21.99 2.58 2.98
C ILE A 19 -21.59 1.16 2.54
N ILE A 20 -20.40 1.01 1.94
CA ILE A 20 -19.88 -0.30 1.53
C ILE A 20 -19.71 -1.24 2.74
N SER A 21 -19.22 -0.73 3.86
CA SER A 21 -19.07 -1.52 5.08
C SER A 21 -20.42 -2.00 5.63
N ILE A 22 -21.44 -1.14 5.61
CA ILE A 22 -22.80 -1.48 6.01
C ILE A 22 -23.40 -2.53 5.06
N ASP A 23 -23.22 -2.38 3.76
CA ASP A 23 -23.67 -3.35 2.75
C ASP A 23 -23.05 -4.74 3.00
N PHE A 24 -21.75 -4.83 3.29
CA PHE A 24 -21.12 -6.11 3.65
C PHE A 24 -21.58 -6.69 4.99
N ILE A 25 -22.08 -5.88 5.92
CA ILE A 25 -22.67 -6.39 7.16
C ILE A 25 -24.06 -6.98 6.90
N LEU A 26 -24.88 -6.29 6.09
CA LEU A 26 -26.28 -6.62 5.86
C LEU A 26 -26.50 -7.66 4.75
N ASN A 27 -25.65 -7.67 3.72
CA ASN A 27 -25.79 -8.54 2.56
C ASN A 27 -24.78 -9.70 2.61
N GLU A 28 -25.28 -10.88 2.95
CA GLU A 28 -24.48 -12.10 3.06
C GLU A 28 -23.83 -12.50 1.73
N SER A 29 -24.48 -12.25 0.59
CA SER A 29 -23.91 -12.57 -0.73
C SER A 29 -22.68 -11.73 -1.06
N HIS A 30 -22.71 -10.42 -0.77
CA HIS A 30 -21.60 -9.51 -1.00
C HIS A 30 -20.44 -9.78 -0.03
N ARG A 31 -20.75 -10.09 1.23
CA ARG A 31 -19.75 -10.55 2.22
C ARG A 31 -19.10 -11.86 1.79
N ALA A 32 -19.89 -12.84 1.35
CA ALA A 32 -19.38 -14.12 0.89
C ALA A 32 -18.47 -13.96 -0.33
N PHE A 33 -18.75 -13.01 -1.23
CA PHE A 33 -17.87 -12.72 -2.36
C PHE A 33 -16.45 -12.33 -1.92
N ILE A 34 -16.32 -11.45 -0.91
CA ILE A 34 -15.01 -11.03 -0.38
C ILE A 34 -14.36 -12.13 0.44
N GLN A 35 -15.11 -12.82 1.29
CA GLN A 35 -14.56 -13.90 2.12
C GLN A 35 -14.09 -15.09 1.29
N ASN A 36 -14.71 -15.35 0.13
CA ASN A 36 -14.34 -16.40 -0.80
C ASN A 36 -13.41 -15.92 -1.93
N ILE A 37 -12.84 -14.70 -1.86
CA ILE A 37 -11.79 -14.28 -2.82
C ILE A 37 -10.64 -15.29 -2.85
N ALA A 38 -10.33 -15.85 -1.69
CA ALA A 38 -9.28 -16.82 -1.53
C ALA A 38 -9.65 -18.21 -2.10
N SER A 39 -10.92 -18.42 -2.44
CA SER A 39 -11.46 -19.62 -3.11
C SER A 39 -11.47 -19.47 -4.64
N ILE A 40 -11.14 -18.29 -5.19
CA ILE A 40 -11.06 -18.06 -6.63
C ILE A 40 -9.90 -18.92 -7.19
N PRO A 41 -10.03 -19.56 -8.37
CA PRO A 41 -9.08 -20.54 -8.89
C PRO A 41 -7.58 -20.18 -8.80
N PRO A 42 -7.13 -18.93 -9.01
CA PRO A 42 -5.73 -18.55 -8.87
C PRO A 42 -5.17 -18.70 -7.44
N PHE A 43 -6.03 -18.66 -6.41
CA PHE A 43 -5.66 -18.84 -5.00
C PHE A 43 -5.91 -20.27 -4.48
N SER A 44 -6.34 -21.20 -5.35
CA SER A 44 -6.61 -22.59 -4.95
C SER A 44 -5.34 -23.41 -4.69
N ASN A 45 -4.20 -23.01 -5.27
CA ASN A 45 -2.91 -23.66 -5.10
C ASN A 45 -1.97 -22.75 -4.29
N LEU A 46 -1.23 -23.33 -3.34
CA LEU A 46 -0.31 -22.58 -2.48
C LEU A 46 0.75 -21.83 -3.29
N ALA A 47 1.34 -22.47 -4.30
CA ALA A 47 2.37 -21.85 -5.12
C ALA A 47 1.83 -20.65 -5.92
N SER A 48 0.62 -20.76 -6.48
CA SER A 48 0.00 -19.65 -7.19
C SER A 48 -0.43 -18.53 -6.23
N GLY A 49 -0.97 -18.87 -5.05
CA GLY A 49 -1.28 -17.90 -4.00
C GLY A 49 -0.07 -17.10 -3.54
N LEU A 50 1.08 -17.76 -3.35
CA LEU A 50 2.35 -17.11 -3.01
C LEU A 50 2.86 -16.22 -4.13
N LEU A 51 2.80 -16.69 -5.38
CA LEU A 51 3.22 -15.93 -6.56
C LEU A 51 2.35 -14.69 -6.76
N ILE A 52 1.02 -14.82 -6.64
CA ILE A 52 0.10 -13.69 -6.76
C ILE A 52 0.35 -12.68 -5.64
N THR A 53 0.54 -13.16 -4.40
CA THR A 53 0.88 -12.29 -3.26
C THR A 53 2.14 -11.49 -3.57
N PHE A 54 3.20 -12.15 -4.06
CA PHE A 54 4.44 -11.49 -4.46
C PHE A 54 4.21 -10.44 -5.56
N LEU A 55 3.50 -10.79 -6.64
CA LEU A 55 3.28 -9.88 -7.77
C LEU A 55 2.42 -8.67 -7.40
N VAL A 56 1.36 -8.86 -6.62
CA VAL A 56 0.50 -7.76 -6.17
C VAL A 56 1.27 -6.84 -5.25
N CYS A 57 2.08 -7.36 -4.32
CA CYS A 57 2.93 -6.52 -3.47
C CYS A 57 3.98 -5.77 -4.30
N LEU A 58 4.64 -6.45 -5.25
CA LEU A 58 5.62 -5.83 -6.16
C LEU A 58 5.00 -4.68 -6.95
N ILE A 59 3.88 -4.93 -7.64
CA ILE A 59 3.22 -3.89 -8.45
C ILE A 59 2.69 -2.78 -7.55
N GLY A 60 2.12 -3.13 -6.40
CA GLY A 60 1.57 -2.19 -5.44
C GLY A 60 2.60 -1.20 -4.91
N ASN A 61 3.81 -1.68 -4.58
CA ASN A 61 4.91 -0.87 -4.04
C ASN A 61 5.76 -0.22 -5.16
N LEU A 62 5.64 -0.68 -6.41
CA LEU A 62 6.29 -0.03 -7.57
C LEU A 62 5.57 1.28 -7.96
N LEU A 63 4.26 1.36 -7.73
CA LEU A 63 3.45 2.51 -8.10
C LEU A 63 3.58 3.63 -7.06
N PRO A 64 3.80 4.89 -7.44
CA PRO A 64 3.93 6.01 -6.50
C PRO A 64 2.58 6.49 -5.93
N ILE A 65 1.62 5.57 -5.77
CA ILE A 65 0.29 5.82 -5.23
C ILE A 65 -0.04 4.78 -4.16
N PRO A 66 -0.75 5.15 -3.09
CA PRO A 66 -1.18 4.19 -2.08
C PRO A 66 -2.05 3.12 -2.72
N THR A 67 -1.59 1.86 -2.70
CA THR A 67 -2.33 0.73 -3.26
C THR A 67 -2.82 -0.19 -2.14
N PRO A 68 -4.05 -0.73 -2.22
CA PRO A 68 -4.63 -1.58 -1.18
C PRO A 68 -4.12 -3.03 -1.27
N TYR A 69 -2.82 -3.25 -1.53
CA TYR A 69 -2.25 -4.58 -1.75
C TYR A 69 -2.31 -5.47 -0.49
N THR A 70 -2.37 -4.85 0.69
CA THR A 70 -2.48 -5.52 2.00
C THR A 70 -3.71 -6.42 2.11
N PHE A 71 -4.80 -6.10 1.40
CA PHE A 71 -5.96 -7.00 1.29
C PHE A 71 -5.55 -8.36 0.73
N VAL A 72 -4.75 -8.40 -0.33
CA VAL A 72 -4.31 -9.67 -0.94
C VAL A 72 -3.47 -10.46 0.05
N VAL A 73 -2.59 -9.81 0.82
CA VAL A 73 -1.76 -10.46 1.85
C VAL A 73 -2.62 -11.10 2.94
N CYS A 74 -3.64 -10.40 3.43
CA CYS A 74 -4.54 -10.91 4.48
C CYS A 74 -5.35 -12.11 3.99
N PHE A 75 -5.88 -12.05 2.77
CA PHE A 75 -6.78 -13.09 2.26
C PHE A 75 -6.06 -14.28 1.64
N SER A 76 -4.84 -14.12 1.10
CA SER A 76 -4.12 -15.20 0.40
C SER A 76 -3.67 -16.35 1.32
N SER A 77 -3.50 -16.10 2.61
CA SER A 77 -3.11 -17.13 3.59
C SER A 77 -4.28 -17.97 4.11
N LEU A 78 -5.51 -17.44 4.07
CA LEU A 78 -6.70 -18.04 4.69
C LEU A 78 -7.03 -19.46 4.21
N PRO A 79 -6.99 -19.80 2.90
CA PRO A 79 -7.34 -21.14 2.41
C PRO A 79 -6.41 -22.22 2.92
N PHE A 80 -5.19 -21.84 3.30
CA PHE A 80 -4.10 -22.74 3.59
C PHE A 80 -3.82 -22.90 5.08
N LEU A 81 -4.51 -22.13 5.95
CA LEU A 81 -4.34 -22.22 7.41
C LEU A 81 -4.55 -23.64 7.94
N ASN A 82 -5.48 -24.40 7.35
CA ASN A 82 -5.78 -25.78 7.73
C ASN A 82 -4.68 -26.79 7.33
N ILE A 83 -3.78 -26.41 6.41
CA ILE A 83 -2.70 -27.26 5.93
C ILE A 83 -1.50 -27.19 6.88
N ASN A 84 -1.08 -25.97 7.23
CA ASN A 84 0.04 -25.75 8.14
C ASN A 84 0.01 -24.32 8.73
N LEU A 85 0.16 -24.22 10.05
CA LEU A 85 0.21 -22.95 10.79
C LEU A 85 1.37 -22.04 10.37
N PHE A 86 2.42 -22.58 9.74
CA PHE A 86 3.55 -21.80 9.22
C PHE A 86 3.27 -21.10 7.88
N ILE A 87 2.17 -21.41 7.19
CA ILE A 87 1.89 -20.83 5.86
C ILE A 87 1.72 -19.31 5.88
N PRO A 88 1.04 -18.68 6.87
CA PRO A 88 1.01 -17.23 7.00
C PRO A 88 2.40 -16.58 7.05
N ILE A 89 3.39 -17.25 7.66
CA ILE A 89 4.76 -16.73 7.73
C ILE A 89 5.40 -16.76 6.33
N ILE A 90 5.16 -17.82 5.55
CA ILE A 90 5.65 -17.94 4.17
C ILE A 90 4.97 -16.89 3.28
N VAL A 91 3.65 -16.70 3.43
CA VAL A 91 2.91 -15.65 2.71
C VAL A 91 3.44 -14.27 3.07
N ALA A 92 3.66 -13.99 4.35
CA ALA A 92 4.24 -12.71 4.80
C ALA A 92 5.66 -12.50 4.25
N PHE A 93 6.47 -13.55 4.19
CA PHE A 93 7.80 -13.49 3.59
C PHE A 93 7.74 -13.19 2.09
N MET A 94 6.85 -13.85 1.34
CA MET A 94 6.65 -13.59 -0.09
C MET A 94 6.09 -12.20 -0.36
N ALA A 95 5.16 -11.72 0.48
CA ALA A 95 4.66 -10.35 0.43
C ALA A 95 5.81 -9.34 0.64
N SER A 96 6.62 -9.55 1.69
CA SER A 96 7.76 -8.69 2.03
C SER A 96 8.81 -8.66 0.92
N LEU A 97 9.08 -9.80 0.28
CA LEU A 97 9.97 -9.87 -0.89
C LEU A 97 9.39 -9.10 -2.09
N GLY A 98 8.08 -9.22 -2.33
CA GLY A 98 7.40 -8.46 -3.37
C GLY A 98 7.53 -6.97 -3.14
N SER A 99 7.19 -6.50 -1.94
CA SER A 99 7.33 -5.10 -1.52
C SER A 99 8.77 -4.59 -1.69
N LEU A 100 9.76 -5.33 -1.17
CA LEU A 100 11.18 -4.95 -1.31
C LEU A 100 11.58 -4.75 -2.78
N VAL A 101 11.19 -5.67 -3.66
CA VAL A 101 11.50 -5.56 -5.10
C VAL A 101 10.76 -4.39 -5.73
N GLY A 102 9.49 -4.16 -5.36
CA GLY A 102 8.69 -3.03 -5.80
C GLY A 102 9.31 -1.69 -5.41
N GLU A 103 9.67 -1.52 -4.13
CA GLU A 103 10.34 -0.33 -3.61
C GLU A 103 11.68 -0.07 -4.30
N LEU A 104 12.51 -1.10 -4.47
CA LEU A 104 13.78 -0.97 -5.18
C LEU A 104 13.55 -0.56 -6.63
N GLY A 105 12.55 -1.14 -7.30
CA GLY A 105 12.13 -0.74 -8.64
C GLY A 105 11.72 0.73 -8.69
N GLY A 106 10.86 1.17 -7.77
CA GLY A 106 10.42 2.55 -7.63
C GLY A 106 11.59 3.50 -7.37
N TYR A 107 12.55 3.09 -6.54
CA TYR A 107 13.78 3.83 -6.26
C TYR A 107 14.63 4.02 -7.53
N PHE A 108 14.86 2.96 -8.31
CA PHE A 108 15.63 3.06 -9.55
C PHE A 108 14.93 3.91 -10.60
N VAL A 109 13.61 3.77 -10.75
CA VAL A 109 12.80 4.59 -11.66
C VAL A 109 12.84 6.05 -11.23
N GLY A 110 12.63 6.34 -9.94
CA GLY A 110 12.69 7.70 -9.39
C GLY A 110 14.08 8.32 -9.54
N ARG A 111 15.13 7.54 -9.32
CA ARG A 111 16.51 7.99 -9.53
C ARG A 111 16.81 8.24 -11.01
N GLY A 112 16.33 7.40 -11.92
CA GLY A 112 16.43 7.63 -13.37
C GLY A 112 15.67 8.89 -13.81
N ALA A 113 14.45 9.07 -13.30
CA ALA A 113 13.63 10.26 -13.54
C ALA A 113 14.27 11.54 -12.97
N SER A 114 15.11 11.44 -11.94
CA SER A 114 15.80 12.60 -11.36
C SER A 114 16.71 13.34 -12.34
N ALA A 115 17.20 12.66 -13.39
CA ALA A 115 17.96 13.28 -14.47
C ALA A 115 17.12 14.23 -15.36
N PHE A 116 15.79 14.08 -15.33
CA PHE A 116 14.84 14.87 -16.10
C PHE A 116 14.13 15.95 -15.27
N ILE A 117 14.48 16.09 -13.99
CA ILE A 117 13.92 17.10 -13.08
C ILE A 117 14.44 18.49 -13.46
N SER A 118 13.56 19.50 -13.39
CA SER A 118 13.94 20.89 -13.66
C SER A 118 14.89 21.46 -12.59
N GLU A 119 15.72 22.44 -12.96
CA GLU A 119 16.62 23.10 -12.00
C GLU A 119 15.88 23.67 -10.79
N GLU A 120 14.67 24.21 -10.99
CA GLU A 120 13.83 24.76 -9.92
C GLU A 120 13.44 23.70 -8.88
N GLN A 121 13.00 22.51 -9.33
CA GLN A 121 12.64 21.40 -8.45
C GLN A 121 13.87 20.87 -7.69
N SER A 122 15.03 20.80 -8.35
CA SER A 122 16.29 20.42 -7.73
C SER A 122 16.73 21.42 -6.64
N GLN A 123 16.57 22.72 -6.89
CA GLN A 123 16.86 23.75 -5.89
C GLN A 123 15.93 23.65 -4.67
N ASN A 124 14.64 23.35 -4.87
CA ASN A 124 13.70 23.16 -3.76
C ASN A 124 14.05 21.93 -2.92
N LEU A 125 14.43 20.82 -3.54
CA LEU A 125 14.91 19.62 -2.82
C LEU A 125 16.16 19.93 -1.98
N LYS A 126 17.12 20.68 -2.53
CA LYS A 126 18.32 21.11 -1.79
C LYS A 126 17.99 22.00 -0.59
N LYS A 127 16.99 22.89 -0.70
CA LYS A 127 16.53 23.71 0.44
C LYS A 127 15.96 22.84 1.56
N TYR A 128 15.12 21.84 1.23
CA TYR A 128 14.59 20.91 2.23
C TYR A 128 15.68 20.08 2.89
N GLN A 129 16.63 19.57 2.10
CA GLN A 129 17.79 18.85 2.63
C GLN A 129 18.61 19.71 3.59
N LYS A 130 18.88 20.97 3.22
CA LYS A 130 19.63 21.91 4.06
C LYS A 130 18.89 22.19 5.37
N PHE A 131 17.57 22.39 5.33
CA PHE A 131 16.75 22.60 6.51
C PHE A 131 16.79 21.40 7.47
N LEU A 132 16.73 20.17 6.95
CA LEU A 132 16.83 18.94 7.75
C LEU A 132 18.21 18.81 8.43
N LEU A 133 19.28 19.19 7.73
CA LEU A 133 20.65 19.18 8.27
C LEU A 133 20.86 20.26 9.34
N GLU A 134 20.25 21.44 9.18
CA GLU A 134 20.31 22.54 10.15
C GLU A 134 19.46 22.26 11.41
N HIS A 135 18.41 21.45 11.27
CA HIS A 135 17.49 21.09 12.36
C HIS A 135 17.35 19.58 12.57
N PRO A 136 18.42 18.88 12.99
CA PRO A 136 18.42 17.41 13.11
C PRO A 136 17.41 16.90 14.14
N LYS A 137 17.07 17.70 15.16
CA LYS A 137 16.01 17.37 16.15
C LYS A 137 14.60 17.46 15.57
N ALA A 138 14.39 18.26 14.53
CA ALA A 138 13.10 18.38 13.85
C ALA A 138 12.91 17.32 12.76
N ALA A 139 13.99 16.72 12.26
CA ALA A 139 13.95 15.70 11.21
C ALA A 139 13.06 14.49 11.55
N PRO A 140 13.16 13.85 12.74
CA PRO A 140 12.26 12.74 13.11
C PRO A 140 10.79 13.15 13.10
N PHE A 141 10.48 14.36 13.59
CA PHE A 141 9.11 14.87 13.63
C PHE A 141 8.57 15.18 12.23
N MET A 142 9.39 15.74 11.34
CA MET A 142 9.02 15.97 9.94
C MET A 142 8.82 14.67 9.17
N ILE A 143 9.69 13.69 9.36
CA ILE A 143 9.54 12.35 8.78
C ILE A 143 8.25 11.70 9.30
N PHE A 144 7.97 11.84 10.59
CA PHE A 144 6.73 11.34 11.19
C PHE A 144 5.48 11.99 10.57
N ILE A 145 5.43 13.32 10.47
CA ILE A 145 4.32 14.04 9.81
C ILE A 145 4.21 13.63 8.33
N PHE A 146 5.33 13.49 7.64
CA PHE A 146 5.35 13.02 6.26
C PHE A 146 4.78 11.61 6.14
N GLY A 147 5.06 10.73 7.12
CA GLY A 147 4.45 9.40 7.25
C GLY A 147 2.92 9.40 7.41
N PHE A 148 2.30 10.51 7.84
CA PHE A 148 0.83 10.65 7.86
C PHE A 148 0.24 11.03 6.50
N THR A 149 1.07 11.41 5.53
CA THR A 149 0.59 11.66 4.18
C THR A 149 0.30 10.32 3.49
N PRO A 150 -0.60 10.28 2.49
CA PRO A 150 -0.82 9.08 1.68
C PRO A 150 0.42 8.81 0.81
N LEU A 151 1.43 8.23 1.45
CA LEU A 151 2.62 7.71 0.80
C LEU A 151 2.29 6.40 0.13
N ASN A 152 3.06 6.09 -0.92
CA ASN A 152 3.22 4.71 -1.32
C ASN A 152 3.86 3.96 -0.15
N ASP A 153 3.31 2.79 0.17
CA ASP A 153 3.91 1.85 1.13
C ASP A 153 5.13 1.18 0.51
#